data_AF-A0A7W0JGS1-F1
#
_entry.id   AF-A0A7W0JGS1-F1
#
_cell.length_a   1.000
_cell.length_b   1.000
_cell.length_c   1.000
_cell.angle_alpha   90.00
_cell.angle_beta   90.00
_cell.angle_gamma   90.00
#
_symmetry.space_group_name_H-M   'P 1'
#
loop_
_entity.id
_entity.type
_entity.pdbx_description
1 polymer ?
#
loop_
_entity_poly.entity_id
_entity_poly.type
_entity_poly.pdbx_seq_one_letter_code
_entity_poly.pdbx_strand_id
1 'polypeptide(L)'
;MRDGTEDDEAGPVVRGMADISAHDGRRVTLHGEYRAIPVPTRGGNDPGDPLEYAVVVLEDGTEVFLETFNTPEASRPPEELRRFDRRRVVAVGTIHLLMPVTGEGLMEPSLNDIRSIVEQAARD
;
A
#
# COMPACT_ATOMS: atom_id res chain seq x y z
N MET A 1 -28.24 -16.93 -20.06
CA MET A 1 -27.99 -15.82 -19.12
C MET A 1 -26.56 -16.01 -18.66
N ARG A 2 -25.69 -15.03 -18.93
CA ARG A 2 -24.26 -15.12 -18.61
C ARG A 2 -24.10 -14.75 -17.14
N ASP A 3 -23.54 -15.68 -16.37
CA ASP A 3 -23.03 -15.46 -15.02
C ASP A 3 -21.96 -14.36 -15.10
N GLY A 4 -22.23 -13.23 -14.44
CA GLY A 4 -21.38 -12.06 -14.44
C GLY A 4 -20.28 -12.23 -13.40
N THR A 5 -19.09 -12.56 -13.89
CA THR A 5 -17.76 -12.35 -13.31
C THR A 5 -17.69 -11.66 -11.93
N GLU A 6 -17.64 -12.46 -10.87
CA GLU A 6 -17.08 -12.06 -9.55
C GLU A 6 -15.53 -12.09 -9.56
N ASP A 7 -14.91 -12.43 -10.71
CA ASP A 7 -13.45 -12.49 -10.91
C ASP A 7 -12.82 -11.18 -11.45
N ASP A 8 -13.61 -10.11 -11.66
CA ASP A 8 -13.13 -8.84 -12.26
C ASP A 8 -12.48 -7.86 -11.26
N GLU A 9 -12.37 -8.21 -9.97
CA GLU A 9 -11.84 -7.30 -8.93
C GLU A 9 -10.33 -7.41 -8.68
N ALA A 10 -9.71 -8.55 -8.98
CA ALA A 10 -8.29 -8.80 -8.72
C ALA A 10 -7.43 -8.49 -9.96
N GLY A 11 -6.81 -7.31 -9.98
CA GLY A 11 -5.78 -6.97 -10.98
C GLY A 11 -4.52 -7.84 -10.87
N PRO A 12 -3.53 -7.68 -11.77
CA PRO A 12 -2.29 -8.45 -11.73
C PRO A 12 -1.61 -8.36 -10.36
N VAL A 13 -0.90 -9.42 -9.98
CA VAL A 13 -0.24 -9.52 -8.68
C VAL A 13 1.07 -8.75 -8.70
N VAL A 14 1.29 -7.90 -7.69
CA VAL A 14 2.52 -7.12 -7.50
C VAL A 14 3.24 -7.60 -6.24
N ARG A 15 4.51 -8.02 -6.41
CA ARG A 15 5.37 -8.54 -5.32
C ARG A 15 6.76 -7.90 -5.28
N GLY A 16 7.07 -7.01 -6.22
CA GLY A 16 8.31 -6.23 -6.22
C GLY A 16 8.29 -5.07 -7.21
N MET A 17 9.39 -4.32 -7.26
CA MET A 17 9.56 -3.11 -8.06
C MET A 17 9.41 -3.34 -9.57
N ALA A 18 9.81 -4.52 -10.05
CA ALA A 18 9.63 -4.90 -11.45
C ALA A 18 8.14 -4.94 -11.83
N ASP A 19 7.29 -5.50 -10.95
CA ASP A 19 5.85 -5.58 -11.18
C ASP A 19 5.19 -4.20 -11.07
N ILE A 20 5.62 -3.37 -10.11
CA ILE A 20 5.17 -1.97 -9.98
C ILE A 20 5.41 -1.24 -11.31
N SER A 21 6.64 -1.31 -11.82
CA SER A 21 7.03 -0.63 -13.07
C SER A 21 6.23 -1.14 -14.27
N ALA A 22 5.91 -2.44 -14.32
CA ALA A 22 5.14 -3.04 -15.40
C ALA A 22 3.63 -2.71 -15.34
N HIS A 23 3.15 -2.23 -14.18
CA HIS A 23 1.73 -2.04 -13.90
C HIS A 23 1.39 -0.61 -13.44
N ASP A 24 2.31 0.33 -13.61
CA ASP A 24 2.12 1.74 -13.25
C ASP A 24 0.80 2.31 -13.80
N GLY A 25 0.04 2.96 -12.92
CA GLY A 25 -1.28 3.53 -13.19
C GLY A 25 -2.41 2.51 -13.35
N ARG A 26 -2.21 1.23 -13.01
CA ARG A 26 -3.22 0.17 -13.16
C ARG A 26 -3.71 -0.35 -11.81
N ARG A 27 -4.93 -0.87 -11.80
CA ARG A 27 -5.44 -1.63 -10.66
C ARG A 27 -4.68 -2.95 -10.53
N VAL A 28 -4.25 -3.28 -9.32
CA VAL A 28 -3.44 -4.46 -9.00
C VAL A 28 -3.87 -5.11 -7.69
N THR A 29 -3.35 -6.32 -7.46
CA THR A 29 -3.38 -7.01 -6.18
C THR A 29 -1.97 -7.00 -5.58
N LEU A 30 -1.74 -6.21 -4.55
CA LEU A 30 -0.45 -6.02 -3.87
C LEU A 30 -0.29 -7.03 -2.74
N HIS A 31 0.86 -7.72 -2.70
CA HIS A 31 1.21 -8.63 -1.60
C HIS A 31 2.45 -8.13 -0.87
N GLY A 32 2.38 -8.03 0.46
CA GLY A 32 3.54 -7.62 1.25
C GLY A 32 3.28 -7.64 2.75
N GLU A 33 4.25 -7.16 3.52
CA GLU A 33 4.12 -6.90 4.95
C GLU A 33 3.60 -5.48 5.16
N TYR A 34 2.46 -5.35 5.83
CA TYR A 34 1.96 -4.05 6.26
C TYR A 34 2.83 -3.55 7.43
N ARG A 35 3.30 -2.31 7.32
CA ARG A 35 4.10 -1.65 8.35
C ARG A 35 3.49 -0.31 8.69
N ALA A 36 3.08 -0.15 9.93
CA ALA A 36 2.66 1.14 10.44
C ALA A 36 3.90 2.02 10.65
N ILE A 37 3.85 3.25 10.13
CA ILE A 37 4.96 4.21 10.20
C ILE A 37 4.47 5.56 10.75
N PRO A 38 5.35 6.30 11.45
CA PRO A 38 5.07 7.70 11.76
C PRO A 38 5.10 8.54 10.49
N VAL A 39 4.54 9.75 10.56
CA VAL A 39 4.56 10.72 9.45
C VAL A 39 6.01 10.91 8.98
N PRO A 40 6.37 10.62 7.72
CA PRO A 40 7.71 10.91 7.21
C PRO A 40 8.11 12.38 7.40
N THR A 41 9.16 12.65 8.17
CA THR A 41 9.72 13.99 8.33
C THR A 41 11.16 14.08 7.79
N ARG A 42 11.57 15.28 7.36
CA ARG A 42 12.89 15.53 6.73
C ARG A 42 14.09 15.30 7.67
N GLY A 43 13.86 14.99 8.94
CA GLY A 43 14.89 14.69 9.94
C GLY A 43 14.98 13.21 10.33
N GLY A 44 14.12 12.35 9.77
CA GLY A 44 13.86 11.03 10.33
C GLY A 44 12.88 11.12 11.51
N ASN A 45 12.36 9.97 11.91
CA ASN A 45 11.33 9.88 12.95
C ASN A 45 11.91 9.24 14.22
N ASP A 46 11.44 9.72 15.37
CA ASP A 46 11.83 9.19 16.67
C ASP A 46 11.01 7.92 16.99
N PRO A 47 11.54 6.97 17.78
CA PRO A 47 10.82 5.74 18.15
C PRO A 47 9.51 5.97 18.92
N GLY A 48 9.27 7.19 19.42
CA GLY A 48 8.06 7.58 20.15
C GLY A 48 7.01 8.28 19.30
N ASP A 49 7.30 8.54 18.03
CA ASP A 49 6.37 9.28 17.16
C ASP A 49 5.08 8.46 16.92
N PRO A 50 3.93 9.14 16.87
CA PRO A 50 2.66 8.48 16.61
C PRO A 50 2.67 7.83 15.23
N LEU A 51 2.29 6.55 15.18
CA LEU A 51 2.07 5.83 13.93
C LEU A 51 0.73 6.31 13.35
N GLU A 52 0.80 6.94 12.18
CA GLU A 52 -0.36 7.55 11.52
C GLU A 52 -0.50 7.10 10.06
N TYR A 53 0.58 6.60 9.47
CA TYR A 53 0.67 6.20 8.07
C TYR A 53 1.04 4.72 7.98
N ALA A 54 0.99 4.17 6.78
CA ALA A 54 1.46 2.82 6.54
C ALA A 54 2.06 2.65 5.15
N VAL A 55 2.97 1.69 5.08
CA VAL A 55 3.51 1.14 3.84
C VAL A 55 3.24 -0.36 3.78
N VAL A 56 3.25 -0.90 2.57
CA VAL A 56 3.36 -2.34 2.33
C VAL A 56 4.77 -2.61 1.80
N VAL A 57 5.52 -3.41 2.53
CA VAL A 57 6.87 -3.83 2.18
C VAL A 57 6.80 -5.11 1.36
N LEU A 58 7.26 -5.03 0.12
CA LEU A 58 7.22 -6.11 -0.85
C LEU A 58 8.31 -7.16 -0.61
N GLU A 59 8.30 -8.26 -1.37
CA GLU A 59 9.23 -9.38 -1.19
C GLU A 59 10.69 -8.97 -1.43
N ASP A 60 10.92 -8.00 -2.32
CA ASP A 60 12.23 -7.43 -2.63
C ASP A 60 12.66 -6.28 -1.69
N GLY A 61 11.84 -5.97 -0.69
CA GLY A 61 12.09 -4.89 0.27
C GLY A 61 11.63 -3.50 -0.19
N THR A 62 11.02 -3.38 -1.38
CA THR A 62 10.42 -2.12 -1.83
C THR A 62 9.28 -1.71 -0.90
N GLU A 63 9.29 -0.47 -0.44
CA GLU A 63 8.19 0.10 0.36
C GLU A 63 7.19 0.79 -0.57
N VAL A 64 5.92 0.42 -0.45
CA VAL A 64 4.81 1.04 -1.19
C VAL A 64 3.91 1.77 -0.21
N PHE A 65 3.79 3.09 -0.37
CA PHE A 65 2.92 3.90 0.47
C PHE A 65 1.45 3.59 0.23
N LEU A 66 0.65 3.58 1.31
CA LEU A 66 -0.80 3.46 1.21
C LEU A 66 -1.40 4.86 1.12
N GLU A 67 -1.87 5.21 -0.08
CA GLU A 67 -2.30 6.54 -0.51
C GLU A 67 -1.18 7.60 -0.60
N THR A 68 -1.54 8.73 -1.22
CA THR A 68 -0.62 9.83 -1.51
C THR A 68 -0.28 10.60 -0.23
N PHE A 69 1.00 10.81 0.02
CA PHE A 69 1.48 11.56 1.17
C PHE A 69 0.89 12.98 1.23
N ASN A 70 0.62 13.47 2.44
CA ASN A 70 -0.05 14.74 2.72
C ASN A 70 -1.50 14.86 2.21
N THR A 71 -2.17 13.75 1.86
CA THR A 71 -3.63 13.76 1.65
C THR A 71 -4.37 13.20 2.88
N PRO A 72 -5.63 13.58 3.10
CA PRO A 72 -6.43 13.03 4.21
C PRO A 72 -6.51 11.49 4.21
N GLU A 73 -6.46 10.88 3.03
CA GLU A 73 -6.60 9.43 2.84
C GLU A 73 -5.34 8.64 3.24
N ALA A 74 -4.18 9.29 3.31
CA ALA A 74 -2.93 8.64 3.72
C ALA A 74 -2.82 8.42 5.23
N SER A 75 -3.62 9.14 6.03
CA SER A 75 -3.78 8.82 7.44
C SER A 75 -4.64 7.57 7.59
N ARG A 76 -4.14 6.58 8.33
CA ARG A 76 -4.84 5.31 8.55
C ARG A 76 -5.48 5.28 9.93
N PRO A 77 -6.65 4.64 10.09
CA PRO A 77 -7.28 4.50 11.40
C PRO A 77 -6.37 3.77 12.40
N PRO A 78 -6.31 4.19 13.67
CA PRO A 78 -5.50 3.51 14.68
C PRO A 78 -5.81 2.01 14.85
N GLU A 79 -7.07 1.62 14.63
CA GLU A 79 -7.50 0.22 14.68
C GLU A 79 -6.92 -0.60 13.52
N GLU A 80 -6.88 -0.02 12.32
CA GLU A 80 -6.28 -0.65 11.15
C GLU A 80 -4.78 -0.83 11.34
N LEU A 81 -4.09 0.24 11.76
CA LEU A 81 -2.66 0.23 12.04
C LEU A 81 -2.30 -0.88 13.03
N ARG A 82 -3.00 -0.95 14.17
CA ARG A 82 -2.75 -2.00 15.17
C ARG A 82 -3.07 -3.40 14.67
N ARG A 83 -4.10 -3.55 13.84
CA ARG A 83 -4.53 -4.86 13.33
C ARG A 83 -3.52 -5.43 12.35
N PHE A 84 -3.01 -4.60 11.43
CA PHE A 84 -2.18 -5.05 10.33
C PHE A 84 -0.69 -4.83 10.54
N ASP A 85 -0.24 -4.07 11.53
CA ASP A 85 1.20 -3.87 11.75
C ASP A 85 1.96 -5.20 11.85
N ARG A 86 2.99 -5.34 11.00
CA ARG A 86 3.83 -6.53 10.81
C ARG A 86 3.07 -7.78 10.34
N ARG A 87 1.88 -7.63 9.78
CA ARG A 87 1.11 -8.72 9.17
C ARG A 87 1.35 -8.77 7.67
N ARG A 88 1.33 -9.98 7.13
CA ARG A 88 1.23 -10.17 5.68
C ARG A 88 -0.18 -9.81 5.23
N VAL A 89 -0.29 -8.95 4.24
CA VAL A 89 -1.57 -8.47 3.72
C VAL A 89 -1.66 -8.64 2.21
N VAL A 90 -2.90 -8.70 1.75
CA VAL A 90 -3.26 -8.51 0.35
C VAL A 90 -4.05 -7.22 0.26
N ALA A 91 -3.59 -6.28 -0.57
CA ALA A 91 -4.27 -5.00 -0.79
C ALA A 91 -4.65 -4.86 -2.27
N VAL A 92 -5.82 -4.27 -2.53
CA VAL A 92 -6.29 -3.99 -3.90
C VAL A 92 -6.44 -2.50 -4.08
N GLY A 93 -5.80 -1.96 -5.12
CA GLY A 93 -5.81 -0.53 -5.43
C GLY A 93 -5.11 -0.24 -6.77
N THR A 94 -4.95 1.04 -7.09
CA THR A 94 -4.20 1.51 -8.26
C THR A 94 -2.74 1.69 -7.86
N ILE A 95 -1.82 0.95 -8.49
CA ILE A 95 -0.39 1.10 -8.22
C ILE A 95 0.20 2.24 -9.04
N HIS A 96 1.06 3.02 -8.42
CA HIS A 96 1.87 4.04 -9.07
C HIS A 96 3.35 3.79 -8.77
N LEU A 97 4.18 3.81 -9.81
CA LEU A 97 5.64 3.77 -9.68
C LEU A 97 6.15 5.01 -8.95
N LEU A 98 5.53 6.15 -9.24
CA LEU A 98 5.78 7.43 -8.59
C LEU A 98 4.46 7.96 -8.07
N MET A 99 4.42 8.24 -6.77
CA MET A 99 3.26 8.79 -6.11
C MET A 99 2.68 10.00 -6.86
N PRO A 100 1.35 10.03 -7.13
CA PRO A 100 0.73 11.12 -7.87
C PRO A 100 0.57 12.34 -6.96
N VAL A 101 1.64 13.11 -6.79
CA VAL A 101 1.66 14.37 -6.03
C VAL A 101 1.59 15.57 -6.97
N THR A 102 0.77 16.57 -6.64
CA THR A 102 0.85 17.90 -7.25
C THR A 102 1.74 18.79 -6.37
N GLY A 103 3.02 18.93 -6.73
CA GLY A 103 3.96 19.82 -6.03
C GLY A 103 5.19 19.12 -5.47
N GLU A 104 5.72 19.60 -4.34
CA GLU A 104 6.78 18.92 -3.60
C GLU A 104 6.19 17.72 -2.84
N GLY A 105 6.55 16.51 -3.23
CA GLY A 105 6.12 15.29 -2.56
C GLY A 105 7.17 14.19 -2.67
N LEU A 106 6.93 13.08 -1.98
CA LEU A 106 7.81 11.91 -2.02
C LEU A 106 7.70 11.23 -3.39
N MET A 107 8.83 11.07 -4.08
CA MET A 107 8.92 10.30 -5.33
C MET A 107 9.10 8.82 -5.01
N GLU A 108 8.11 8.24 -4.34
CA GLU A 108 8.11 6.85 -3.88
C GLU A 108 6.92 6.10 -4.50
N PRO A 109 6.96 4.76 -4.60
CA PRO A 109 5.81 3.98 -5.04
C PRO A 109 4.61 4.13 -4.10
N SER A 110 3.40 4.13 -4.65
CA SER A 110 2.17 4.19 -3.86
C SER A 110 1.07 3.30 -4.41
N LEU A 111 0.21 2.82 -3.52
CA LEU A 111 -1.06 2.19 -3.84
C LEU A 111 -2.19 3.15 -3.45
N ASN A 112 -2.90 3.65 -4.44
CA ASN A 112 -4.00 4.61 -4.29
C ASN A 112 -5.35 3.97 -4.57
N ASP A 113 -6.44 4.70 -4.28
CA ASP A 113 -7.82 4.24 -4.50
C ASP A 113 -8.08 2.86 -3.87
N ILE A 114 -7.52 2.63 -2.67
CA ILE A 114 -7.52 1.32 -2.03
C ILE A 114 -8.96 0.85 -1.80
N ARG A 115 -9.28 -0.34 -2.33
CA ARG A 115 -10.61 -0.98 -2.22
C ARG A 115 -10.68 -1.96 -1.07
N SER A 116 -9.59 -2.66 -0.80
CA SER A 116 -9.52 -3.63 0.27
C SER A 116 -8.09 -3.79 0.77
N ILE A 117 -7.98 -4.08 2.06
CA ILE A 117 -6.78 -4.62 2.71
C ILE A 117 -7.24 -5.75 3.60
N VAL A 118 -6.71 -6.94 3.38
CA VAL A 118 -7.03 -8.13 4.17
C VAL A 118 -5.75 -8.81 4.63
N GLU A 119 -5.78 -9.42 5.82
CA GLU A 119 -4.68 -10.26 6.28
C GLU A 119 -4.58 -11.49 5.38
N GLN A 120 -3.38 -11.76 4.87
CA GLN A 120 -3.10 -12.97 4.12
C GLN A 120 -3.07 -14.14 5.11
N ALA A 121 -3.98 -15.10 4.93
CA ALA A 121 -3.96 -16.33 5.73
C ALA A 121 -2.58 -16.99 5.62
N ALA A 122 -2.02 -17.39 6.76
CA ALA A 122 -0.84 -18.24 6.78
C ALA A 122 -1.16 -19.50 5.96
N ARG A 123 -0.32 -19.82 4.98
CA ARG A 123 -0.38 -21.15 4.37
C ARG A 123 0.15 -22.14 5.41
N ASP A 124 -0.72 -23.00 5.93
CA ASP A 124 -0.35 -24.19 6.71
C ASP A 124 0.57 -25.13 5.91
#